data_AF-A0A6L7CXJ1-F1
#
_entry.id   AF-A0A6L7CXJ1-F1
#
_cell.length_a   1.000
_cell.length_b   1.000
_cell.length_c   1.000
_cell.angle_alpha   90.00
_cell.angle_beta   90.00
_cell.angle_gamma   90.00
#
_symmetry.space_group_name_H-M   'P 1'
#
loop_
_entity.id
_entity.type
_entity.pdbx_description
1 polymer ?
#
loop_
_entity_poly.entity_id
_entity_poly.type
_entity_poly.pdbx_seq_one_letter_code
_entity_poly.pdbx_strand_id
1 'polypeptide(L)' 'FMGFSALRVINDDVIEAGQGFGTHPHKDMEILTYVLEGTVEHQDSMGNKEQVPAGEFQIMSAGTGIR' A
#
# COMPACT_ATOMS: atom_id res chain seq x y z
N PHE A 1 16.60 9.88 13.53
CA PHE A 1 15.74 10.38 14.63
C PHE A 1 14.92 9.19 15.12
N MET A 2 14.72 9.02 16.43
CA MET A 2 13.78 8.02 16.97
C MET A 2 12.53 8.77 17.44
N GLY A 3 11.35 8.34 17.01
CA GLY A 3 10.09 8.99 17.33
C GLY A 3 8.89 8.26 16.74
N PHE A 4 7.69 8.71 17.10
CA PHE A 4 6.43 8.20 16.57
C PHE A 4 5.84 9.19 15.57
N SER A 5 5.20 8.66 14.52
CA SER A 5 4.36 9.42 13.60
C SER A 5 2.89 9.20 13.91
N ALA A 6 2.01 10.08 13.40
CA ALA A 6 0.58 9.90 13.57
C ALA A 6 0.04 8.79 12.64
N LEU A 7 -0.64 7.79 13.21
CA LEU A 7 -1.45 6.85 12.44
C LEU A 7 -2.67 7.59 11.89
N ARG A 8 -2.81 7.64 10.56
CA ARG A 8 -3.93 8.33 9.91
C ARG A 8 -5.10 7.42 9.64
N VAL A 9 -4.82 6.20 9.17
CA VAL A 9 -5.80 5.23 8.68
C VAL A 9 -5.27 3.83 8.99
N ILE A 10 -6.18 2.92 9.34
CA ILE A 10 -5.93 1.48 9.49
C ILE A 10 -7.17 0.75 8.97
N ASN A 11 -6.95 -0.25 8.13
CA ASN A 11 -8.00 -1.04 7.50
C ASN A 11 -7.63 -2.51 7.53
N ASP A 12 -8.67 -3.35 7.48
CA ASP A 12 -8.61 -4.78 7.21
C ASP A 12 -9.65 -5.05 6.12
N ASP A 13 -9.18 -5.42 4.92
CA ASP A 13 -9.99 -5.47 3.71
C ASP A 13 -9.93 -6.89 3.11
N VAL A 14 -11.10 -7.41 2.74
CA VAL A 14 -11.22 -8.65 1.94
C VAL A 14 -11.64 -8.26 0.52
N ILE A 15 -10.82 -8.61 -0.45
CA ILE A 15 -10.98 -8.21 -1.86
C ILE A 15 -11.21 -9.47 -2.70
N GLU A 16 -12.26 -9.46 -3.52
CA GLU A 16 -12.52 -10.54 -4.46
C GLU A 16 -11.45 -10.59 -5.57
N ALA A 17 -11.16 -11.79 -6.09
CA ALA A 17 -10.16 -11.96 -7.14
C ALA A 17 -10.49 -11.12 -8.39
N GLY A 18 -9.50 -10.38 -8.88
CA GLY A 18 -9.66 -9.47 -10.02
C GLY A 18 -10.33 -8.13 -9.69
N GLN A 19 -10.74 -7.92 -8.44
CA GLN A 19 -11.14 -6.61 -7.92
C GLN A 19 -9.96 -5.93 -7.21
N GLY A 20 -10.17 -4.68 -6.80
CA GLY A 20 -9.17 -3.92 -6.06
C GLY A 20 -9.59 -2.47 -5.87
N PHE A 21 -8.65 -1.65 -5.44
CA PHE A 21 -8.84 -0.21 -5.35
C PHE A 21 -8.43 0.43 -6.68
N GLY A 22 -9.28 1.30 -7.23
CA GLY A 22 -8.90 2.11 -8.38
C GLY A 22 -7.71 3.03 -8.07
N THR A 23 -7.00 3.49 -9.10
CA THR A 23 -5.89 4.44 -8.94
C THR A 23 -6.31 5.68 -8.18
N HIS A 24 -5.59 6.03 -7.10
CA HIS A 24 -5.89 7.16 -6.25
C HIS A 24 -4.61 7.78 -5.65
N PRO A 25 -4.58 9.10 -5.39
CA PRO A 25 -3.38 9.78 -4.91
C PRO A 25 -3.16 9.66 -3.40
N HIS A 26 -1.89 9.64 -3.01
CA HIS A 26 -1.41 9.83 -1.64
C HIS A 26 -0.28 10.86 -1.61
N LYS A 27 -0.12 11.56 -0.48
CA LYS A 27 0.95 12.54 -0.26
C LYS A 27 1.25 12.65 1.24
N ASP A 28 2.52 12.92 1.57
CA ASP A 28 2.99 13.14 2.94
C ASP A 28 2.64 11.97 3.88
N MET A 29 2.76 10.74 3.38
CA MET A 29 2.47 9.53 4.13
C MET A 29 3.32 8.33 3.70
N GLU A 30 3.49 7.42 4.65
CA GLU A 30 4.02 6.08 4.45
C GLU A 30 2.86 5.08 4.53
N ILE A 31 2.83 4.12 3.62
CA ILE A 31 1.80 3.09 3.54
C ILE A 31 2.46 1.74 3.73
N LEU A 32 1.98 0.99 4.72
CA LEU A 32 2.39 -0.39 4.98
C LEU A 32 1.21 -1.30 4.67
N THR A 33 1.38 -2.17 3.69
CA THR A 33 0.41 -3.22 3.33
C THR A 33 0.98 -4.56 3.74
N TYR A 34 0.19 -5.36 4.47
CA TYR A 34 0.53 -6.74 4.83
C TYR A 34 -0.54 -7.67 4.30
N VAL A 35 -0.14 -8.69 3.53
CA VAL A 35 -1.09 -9.61 2.90
C VAL A 35 -1.26 -10.85 3.77
N LEU A 36 -2.49 -11.08 4.25
CA LEU A 36 -2.81 -12.25 5.08
C LEU A 36 -3.04 -13.51 4.26
N GLU A 37 -3.73 -13.39 3.12
CA GLU A 37 -4.05 -14.50 2.22
C GLU A 37 -4.08 -14.01 0.76
N GLY A 38 -3.75 -14.90 -0.19
CA GLY A 38 -3.71 -14.59 -1.61
C GLY A 38 -2.48 -13.75 -2.02
N THR A 39 -2.67 -12.88 -3.01
CA THR A 39 -1.64 -11.98 -3.54
C THR A 39 -2.28 -10.66 -3.93
N VAL A 40 -1.64 -9.55 -3.58
CA VAL A 40 -2.03 -8.19 -4.01
C VAL A 40 -1.00 -7.65 -4.98
N GLU A 41 -1.43 -7.02 -6.06
CA GLU A 41 -0.56 -6.28 -6.96
C GLU A 41 -0.71 -4.78 -6.70
N HIS A 42 0.41 -4.09 -6.51
CA HIS A 42 0.47 -2.63 -6.43
C HIS A 42 1.18 -2.09 -7.66
N GLN A 43 0.65 -1.02 -8.24
CA GLN A 43 1.27 -0.27 -9.33
C GLN A 43 1.14 1.22 -9.05
N ASP A 44 2.23 1.96 -9.30
CA ASP A 44 2.25 3.41 -9.14
C ASP A 44 2.64 4.18 -10.42
N SER A 45 2.52 5.48 -10.32
CA SER A 45 2.79 6.51 -11.32
C SER A 45 4.28 6.74 -11.59
N MET A 46 5.18 6.21 -10.77
CA MET A 46 6.61 6.15 -11.05
C MET A 46 6.97 4.93 -11.92
N GLY A 47 5.99 4.07 -12.20
CA GLY A 47 6.15 2.85 -12.99
C GLY A 47 6.55 1.64 -12.15
N ASN A 48 6.56 1.75 -10.83
CA ASN A 48 6.78 0.58 -9.99
C ASN A 48 5.56 -0.32 -10.08
N LYS A 49 5.82 -1.63 -10.10
CA LYS A 49 4.79 -2.65 -10.14
C LYS A 49 5.29 -3.88 -9.39
N GLU A 50 4.53 -4.31 -8.39
CA GLU A 50 4.97 -5.36 -7.47
C GLU A 50 3.79 -6.23 -7.04
N GLN A 51 4.04 -7.54 -6.94
CA GLN A 51 3.11 -8.50 -6.38
C GLN A 51 3.59 -8.90 -4.99
N VAL A 52 2.71 -8.75 -4.01
CA VAL A 52 2.95 -9.03 -2.60
C VAL A 52 2.14 -10.27 -2.24
N PRO A 53 2.78 -11.45 -2.09
CA PRO A 53 2.09 -12.67 -1.70
C PRO A 53 1.77 -12.70 -0.19
N ALA A 54 0.89 -13.61 0.21
CA ALA A 54 0.57 -13.84 1.62
C ALA A 54 1.81 -14.08 2.49
N GLY A 55 1.83 -13.43 3.65
CA GLY A 55 2.95 -13.47 4.59
C GLY A 55 4.03 -12.42 4.35
N GLU A 56 3.98 -11.70 3.23
CA GLU A 56 4.88 -10.59 2.90
C GLU A 56 4.23 -9.22 3.13
N PHE A 57 5.07 -8.19 3.22
CA PHE A 57 4.63 -6.80 3.35
C PHE A 57 5.29 -5.92 2.28
N GLN A 58 4.60 -4.83 1.95
CA GLN A 58 5.14 -3.74 1.15
C GLN A 58 5.11 -2.45 1.97
N ILE A 59 6.16 -1.65 1.85
CA ILE A 59 6.22 -0.29 2.38
C ILE A 59 6.43 0.65 1.20
N MET A 60 5.55 1.64 1.06
CA MET A 60 5.65 2.70 0.06
C MET A 60 5.68 4.08 0.72
N SER A 61 6.65 4.89 0.31
CA SER A 61 6.75 6.30 0.68
C SER A 61 6.09 7.18 -0.38
N ALA A 62 5.00 7.87 -0.05
CA ALA A 62 4.33 8.77 -0.99
C ALA A 62 5.10 10.07 -1.24
N GLY A 63 5.97 10.48 -0.30
CA GLY A 63 6.77 11.70 -0.40
C GLY A 63 5.91 12.93 -0.74
N THR A 64 6.33 13.69 -1.77
CA THR A 64 5.62 14.88 -2.23
C THR A 64 4.34 14.57 -3.02
N GLY A 65 4.07 13.31 -3.34
CA GLY A 65 2.87 12.83 -3.99
C GLY A 65 3.14 11.64 -4.89
N ILE A 66 2.30 10.60 -4.76
CA ILE A 66 2.26 9.44 -5.65
C ILE A 66 0.81 9.09 -5.99
N ARG A 67 0.61 8.39 -7.10
CA ARG A 67 -0.66 7.82 -7.57
C ARG A 67 -0.45 6.42 -8.08
#